data_AF-A0A9N9WJP1-F1
#
_entry.id   AF-A0A9N9WJP1-F1
#
_cell.length_a   1.000
_cell.length_b   1.000
_cell.length_c   1.000
_cell.angle_alpha   90.00
_cell.angle_beta   90.00
_cell.angle_gamma   90.00
#
_symmetry.space_group_name_H-M   'P 1'
#
loop_
_entity.id
_entity.type
_entity.pdbx_description
1 polymer ?
#
loop_
_entity_poly.entity_id
_entity_poly.type
_entity_poly.pdbx_seq_one_letter_code
_entity_poly.pdbx_strand_id
1 'polypeptide(L)'
;MAGRKSLFFLFVCALTSVMDGQTLGGPMHDKVVVCYVATWAAYRPDAGKFLLEDLEPALCTHLVYSFAGLDEEKMAIKSLDPWQDLEKDYGKGGYKRLVNLKNRYPHLKVTIAIGGWNEGSLKYSKMASTRENREKFIQSVLVFLDQYKFDGLDLDWEYPARRDGRPEDKANYVELVKELSEAFKPKGYILTAALGAGKDTMDAAYDLAKLSRYLTLIHMMCYDYHGTWDGTVGANAPLKGINDADVLNVVSIVLSLIIISLTRSQHNTPTSRSRYFIGRIT
;
A
#
# COMPACT_ATOMS: atom_id res chain seq x y z
N MET A 1 -84.73 14.45 -12.89
CA MET A 1 -83.66 14.79 -11.94
C MET A 1 -82.59 13.72 -12.04
N ALA A 2 -81.37 14.11 -12.40
CA ALA A 2 -80.28 13.22 -12.80
C ALA A 2 -79.56 12.62 -11.58
N GLY A 3 -79.38 11.29 -11.57
CA GLY A 3 -78.58 10.55 -10.58
C GLY A 3 -77.12 10.46 -11.00
N ARG A 4 -76.22 11.08 -10.23
CA ARG A 4 -74.78 11.14 -10.48
C ARG A 4 -74.11 9.91 -9.87
N LYS A 5 -73.52 9.03 -10.70
CA LYS A 5 -72.64 7.95 -10.24
C LYS A 5 -71.22 8.49 -10.12
N SER A 6 -70.69 8.59 -8.90
CA SER A 6 -69.28 8.94 -8.66
C SER A 6 -68.41 7.69 -8.74
N LEU A 7 -67.50 7.67 -9.71
CA LEU A 7 -66.48 6.64 -9.90
C LEU A 7 -65.21 7.07 -9.15
N PHE A 8 -64.84 6.36 -8.09
CA PHE A 8 -63.60 6.59 -7.34
C PHE A 8 -62.46 5.85 -8.05
N PHE A 9 -61.55 6.59 -8.68
CA PHE A 9 -60.26 6.06 -9.15
C PHE A 9 -59.27 6.09 -7.98
N LEU A 10 -58.92 4.92 -7.44
CA LEU A 10 -57.79 4.77 -6.52
C LEU A 10 -56.50 4.76 -7.34
N PHE A 11 -55.74 5.86 -7.28
CA PHE A 11 -54.37 5.92 -7.78
C PHE A 11 -53.45 5.26 -6.75
N VAL A 12 -53.01 4.03 -7.02
CA VAL A 12 -51.95 3.38 -6.24
C VAL A 12 -50.62 3.89 -6.78
N CYS A 13 -50.05 4.91 -6.12
CA CYS A 13 -48.65 5.30 -6.34
C CYS A 13 -47.75 4.21 -5.76
N ALA A 14 -47.20 3.35 -6.62
CA ALA A 14 -46.07 2.50 -6.26
C ALA A 14 -44.85 3.40 -6.05
N LEU A 15 -44.50 3.66 -4.79
CA LEU A 15 -43.20 4.22 -4.41
C LEU A 15 -42.13 3.16 -4.67
N THR A 16 -41.58 3.14 -5.88
CA THR A 16 -40.28 2.50 -6.10
C THR A 16 -39.24 3.37 -5.41
N SER A 17 -38.82 2.98 -4.20
CA SER A 17 -37.61 3.55 -3.60
C SER A 17 -36.44 3.17 -4.50
N VAL A 18 -36.02 4.08 -5.37
CA VAL A 18 -34.67 4.03 -5.92
C VAL A 18 -33.77 4.21 -4.71
N MET A 19 -33.14 3.12 -4.25
CA MET A 19 -32.03 3.24 -3.33
C MET A 19 -30.92 3.91 -4.14
N ASP A 20 -30.89 5.24 -4.14
CA ASP A 20 -29.72 6.00 -4.57
C ASP A 20 -28.58 5.52 -3.67
N GLY A 21 -27.74 4.65 -4.22
CA GLY A 21 -26.46 4.31 -3.63
C GLY A 21 -25.62 5.57 -3.64
N GLN A 22 -25.79 6.42 -2.63
CA GLN A 22 -25.01 7.64 -2.48
C GLN A 22 -23.53 7.24 -2.43
N THR A 23 -22.80 7.63 -3.46
CA THR A 23 -21.34 7.55 -3.46
C THR A 23 -20.83 8.47 -2.36
N LEU A 24 -20.03 7.92 -1.46
CA LEU A 24 -19.48 8.67 -0.34
C LEU A 24 -18.14 9.31 -0.75
N GLY A 25 -17.95 10.54 -0.27
CA GLY A 25 -16.74 11.33 -0.50
C GLY A 25 -15.54 10.79 0.29
N GLY A 26 -14.36 11.29 -0.07
CA GLY A 26 -13.11 11.05 0.66
C GLY A 26 -12.70 12.25 1.51
N PRO A 27 -11.42 12.33 1.92
CA PRO A 27 -10.92 13.44 2.73
C PRO A 27 -11.12 14.81 2.05
N MET A 28 -11.47 15.84 2.82
CA MET A 28 -11.74 17.20 2.33
C MET A 28 -10.48 18.03 2.05
N HIS A 29 -9.38 17.38 1.69
CA HIS A 29 -8.09 18.01 1.42
C HIS A 29 -7.42 17.39 0.19
N ASP A 30 -6.44 18.08 -0.40
CA ASP A 30 -5.68 17.64 -1.57
C ASP A 30 -4.54 16.64 -1.25
N LYS A 31 -4.52 16.14 -0.02
CA LYS A 31 -3.47 15.28 0.53
C LYS A 31 -3.75 13.80 0.32
N VAL A 32 -2.69 13.00 0.08
CA VAL A 32 -2.79 11.53 0.01
C VAL A 32 -2.76 10.96 1.42
N VAL A 33 -3.73 10.12 1.77
CA VAL A 33 -3.76 9.43 3.06
C VAL A 33 -3.76 7.94 2.78
N VAL A 34 -2.64 7.28 3.09
CA VAL A 34 -2.44 5.85 2.87
C VAL A 34 -2.70 5.13 4.18
N CYS A 35 -3.65 4.20 4.17
CA CYS A 35 -4.03 3.43 5.35
C CYS A 35 -3.68 1.95 5.13
N TYR A 36 -2.78 1.42 5.96
CA TYR A 36 -2.45 0.00 5.99
C TYR A 36 -3.49 -0.77 6.79
N VAL A 37 -4.10 -1.78 6.17
CA VAL A 37 -5.11 -2.65 6.77
C VAL A 37 -4.44 -3.94 7.22
N ALA A 38 -4.10 -4.01 8.50
CA ALA A 38 -3.51 -5.17 9.14
C ALA A 38 -4.54 -6.29 9.33
N THR A 39 -4.56 -7.30 8.46
CA THR A 39 -5.67 -8.27 8.43
C THR A 39 -5.66 -9.25 9.59
N TRP A 40 -4.50 -9.44 10.23
CA TRP A 40 -4.38 -10.21 11.47
C TRP A 40 -5.03 -9.50 12.67
N ALA A 41 -5.37 -8.21 12.58
CA ALA A 41 -6.09 -7.50 13.65
C ALA A 41 -7.49 -8.09 13.91
N ALA A 42 -8.03 -8.87 12.96
CA ALA A 42 -9.26 -9.64 13.13
C ALA A 42 -9.17 -10.71 14.24
N TYR A 43 -7.96 -11.09 14.65
CA TYR A 43 -7.69 -12.09 15.68
C TYR A 43 -7.31 -11.50 17.04
N ARG A 44 -7.25 -10.18 17.18
CA ARG A 44 -7.01 -9.56 18.49
C ARG A 44 -8.19 -9.83 19.42
N PRO A 45 -7.95 -10.01 20.73
CA PRO A 45 -9.01 -10.25 21.69
C PRO A 45 -9.82 -8.97 21.97
N ASP A 46 -11.09 -9.18 22.36
CA ASP A 46 -11.98 -8.17 22.92
C ASP A 46 -12.04 -6.87 22.09
N ALA A 47 -11.90 -5.72 22.76
CA ALA A 47 -11.93 -4.40 22.15
C ALA A 47 -10.75 -4.10 21.21
N GLY A 48 -9.73 -4.98 21.18
CA GLY A 48 -8.62 -4.86 20.24
C GLY A 48 -8.91 -5.43 18.86
N LYS A 49 -9.99 -6.21 18.72
CA LYS A 49 -10.41 -6.80 17.44
C LYS A 49 -10.78 -5.72 16.44
N PHE A 50 -10.23 -5.82 15.23
CA PHE A 50 -10.51 -4.90 14.14
C PHE A 50 -10.80 -5.68 12.86
N LEU A 51 -12.00 -5.53 12.33
CA LEU A 51 -12.48 -6.15 11.10
C LEU A 51 -12.52 -5.13 9.96
N LEU A 52 -12.74 -5.61 8.73
CA LEU A 52 -12.90 -4.71 7.57
C LEU A 52 -14.14 -3.81 7.73
N GLU A 53 -15.14 -4.28 8.46
CA GLU A 53 -16.36 -3.55 8.77
C GLU A 53 -16.13 -2.38 9.75
N ASP A 54 -15.04 -2.41 10.52
CA ASP A 54 -14.66 -1.34 11.45
C ASP A 54 -13.85 -0.23 10.75
N LEU A 55 -13.44 -0.45 9.49
CA LEU A 55 -12.71 0.54 8.71
C LEU A 55 -13.63 1.72 8.34
N GLU A 56 -13.12 2.94 8.54
CA GLU A 56 -13.73 4.17 8.06
C GLU A 56 -13.09 4.61 6.74
N PRO A 57 -13.60 4.21 5.55
CA PRO A 57 -12.85 4.32 4.31
C PRO A 57 -12.76 5.77 3.81
N ALA A 58 -13.68 6.64 4.25
CA ALA A 58 -13.68 8.07 3.91
C ALA A 58 -12.49 8.85 4.47
N LEU A 59 -11.77 8.29 5.46
CA LEU A 59 -10.57 8.91 6.03
C LEU A 59 -9.32 8.70 5.15
N CYS A 60 -9.38 7.76 4.20
CA CYS A 60 -8.24 7.33 3.42
C CYS A 60 -8.43 7.72 1.95
N THR A 61 -7.33 7.95 1.23
CA THR A 61 -7.35 8.00 -0.23
C THR A 61 -6.84 6.69 -0.85
N HIS A 62 -5.95 6.00 -0.14
CA HIS A 62 -5.42 4.69 -0.53
C HIS A 62 -5.57 3.72 0.64
N LEU A 63 -6.02 2.51 0.34
CA LEU A 63 -6.03 1.37 1.26
C LEU A 63 -4.99 0.37 0.79
N VAL A 64 -4.15 -0.11 1.70
CA VAL A 64 -3.15 -1.14 1.44
C VAL A 64 -3.51 -2.37 2.26
N TYR A 65 -3.88 -3.47 1.59
CA TYR A 65 -4.16 -4.74 2.27
C TYR A 65 -2.84 -5.37 2.72
N SER A 66 -2.69 -5.67 4.00
CA SER A 66 -1.45 -6.22 4.57
C SER A 66 -1.69 -7.56 5.26
N PHE A 67 -1.09 -8.66 4.81
CA PHE A 67 -0.11 -8.81 3.71
C PHE A 67 -0.38 -10.06 2.87
N ALA A 68 0.05 -10.01 1.61
CA ALA A 68 0.40 -11.20 0.84
C ALA A 68 1.86 -11.59 1.13
N GLY A 69 2.21 -12.84 0.81
CA GLY A 69 3.55 -13.38 0.98
C GLY A 69 4.18 -13.85 -0.32
N LEU A 70 5.44 -14.26 -0.24
CA LEU A 70 6.19 -14.84 -1.36
C LEU A 70 6.31 -16.36 -1.20
N ASP A 71 5.86 -17.10 -2.22
CA ASP A 71 6.20 -18.51 -2.43
C ASP A 71 7.60 -18.60 -3.02
N GLU A 72 8.56 -19.12 -2.25
CA GLU A 72 9.97 -19.18 -2.65
C GLU A 72 10.26 -20.20 -3.76
N GLU A 73 9.47 -21.25 -3.87
CA GLU A 73 9.68 -22.28 -4.89
C GLU A 73 9.20 -21.78 -6.26
N LYS A 74 8.03 -21.15 -6.27
CA LYS A 74 7.39 -20.66 -7.50
C LYS A 74 7.81 -19.24 -7.88
N MET A 75 8.47 -18.53 -6.96
CA MET A 75 8.67 -17.07 -7.04
C MET A 75 7.34 -16.36 -7.29
N ALA A 76 6.31 -16.70 -6.52
CA ALA A 76 4.95 -16.24 -6.78
C ALA A 76 4.31 -15.59 -5.56
N ILE A 77 3.51 -14.55 -5.78
CA ILE A 77 2.67 -13.99 -4.71
C ILE A 77 1.64 -15.02 -4.22
N LYS A 78 1.44 -15.10 -2.91
CA LYS A 78 0.47 -15.99 -2.26
C LYS A 78 -0.26 -15.32 -1.10
N SER A 79 -1.41 -15.85 -0.73
CA SER A 79 -2.09 -15.51 0.52
C SER A 79 -1.32 -16.09 1.71
N LEU A 80 -1.23 -15.31 2.79
CA LEU A 80 -0.65 -15.75 4.07
C LEU A 80 -1.72 -16.30 5.02
N ASP A 81 -2.97 -15.86 4.88
CA ASP A 81 -4.11 -16.36 5.62
C ASP A 81 -5.30 -16.63 4.68
N PRO A 82 -5.34 -17.81 4.01
CA PRO A 82 -6.41 -18.14 3.08
C PRO A 82 -7.81 -18.04 3.66
N TRP A 83 -7.97 -18.25 4.97
CA TRP A 83 -9.26 -18.18 5.65
C TRP A 83 -9.78 -16.74 5.72
N GLN A 84 -8.93 -15.75 5.96
CA GLN A 84 -9.34 -14.33 5.92
C GLN A 84 -9.40 -13.80 4.49
N ASP A 85 -8.43 -14.20 3.68
CA ASP A 85 -8.13 -13.55 2.41
C ASP A 85 -9.06 -14.00 1.28
N LEU A 86 -9.34 -15.31 1.21
CA LEU A 86 -9.99 -15.97 0.06
C LEU A 86 -11.45 -16.32 0.36
N GLU A 87 -12.28 -16.42 -0.68
CA GLU A 87 -13.65 -16.96 -0.58
C GLU A 87 -13.70 -18.50 -0.66
N LYS A 88 -12.58 -19.11 -1.09
CA LYS A 88 -12.47 -20.55 -1.20
C LYS A 88 -12.70 -21.18 0.18
N ASP A 89 -13.38 -22.33 0.20
CA ASP A 89 -13.62 -23.12 1.41
C ASP A 89 -14.34 -22.31 2.52
N TYR A 90 -15.30 -21.45 2.14
CA TYR A 90 -16.07 -20.56 3.02
C TYR A 90 -15.22 -19.52 3.76
N GLY A 91 -14.03 -19.21 3.24
CA GLY A 91 -13.21 -18.13 3.75
C GLY A 91 -13.90 -16.76 3.64
N LYS A 92 -13.38 -15.79 4.37
CA LYS A 92 -14.00 -14.47 4.55
C LYS A 92 -13.88 -13.56 3.32
N GLY A 93 -13.09 -13.92 2.31
CA GLY A 93 -12.99 -13.15 1.06
C GLY A 93 -12.46 -11.73 1.24
N GLY A 94 -11.57 -11.51 2.22
CA GLY A 94 -11.01 -10.21 2.60
C GLY A 94 -10.50 -9.38 1.42
N TYR A 95 -9.81 -10.00 0.46
CA TYR A 95 -9.32 -9.28 -0.73
C TYR A 95 -10.46 -8.64 -1.51
N LYS A 96 -11.48 -9.42 -1.89
CA LYS A 96 -12.63 -8.90 -2.65
C LYS A 96 -13.45 -7.92 -1.84
N ARG A 97 -13.67 -8.19 -0.54
CA ARG A 97 -14.43 -7.29 0.33
C ARG A 97 -13.78 -5.92 0.44
N LEU A 98 -12.45 -5.85 0.63
CA LEU A 98 -11.75 -4.56 0.68
C LEU A 98 -11.82 -3.82 -0.67
N VAL A 99 -11.55 -4.52 -1.77
CA VAL A 99 -11.62 -3.93 -3.12
C VAL A 99 -13.03 -3.43 -3.45
N ASN A 100 -14.07 -4.14 -3.02
CA ASN A 100 -15.47 -3.76 -3.23
C ASN A 100 -15.89 -2.48 -2.49
N LEU A 101 -15.10 -1.99 -1.53
CA LEU A 101 -15.36 -0.68 -0.91
C LEU A 101 -15.36 0.45 -1.95
N LYS A 102 -14.65 0.30 -3.07
CA LYS A 102 -14.66 1.24 -4.20
C LYS A 102 -16.05 1.46 -4.81
N ASN A 103 -16.97 0.51 -4.70
CA ASN A 103 -18.34 0.70 -5.18
C ASN A 103 -19.08 1.79 -4.41
N ARG A 104 -18.78 1.96 -3.12
CA ARG A 104 -19.35 3.00 -2.26
C ARG A 104 -18.45 4.23 -2.16
N TYR A 105 -17.13 4.04 -2.27
CA TYR A 105 -16.10 5.07 -2.17
C TYR A 105 -15.24 5.07 -3.44
N PRO A 106 -15.76 5.57 -4.59
CA PRO A 106 -15.09 5.45 -5.89
C PRO A 106 -13.76 6.22 -6.00
N HIS A 107 -13.46 7.07 -5.03
CA HIS A 107 -12.18 7.79 -4.94
C HIS A 107 -11.03 6.89 -4.47
N LEU A 108 -11.33 5.79 -3.77
CA LEU A 108 -10.31 4.93 -3.17
C LEU A 108 -9.47 4.22 -4.22
N LYS A 109 -8.18 4.13 -3.91
CA LYS A 109 -7.25 3.18 -4.54
C LYS A 109 -6.96 2.07 -3.55
N VAL A 110 -7.14 0.82 -3.95
CA VAL A 110 -6.95 -0.34 -3.08
C VAL A 110 -5.82 -1.20 -3.65
N THR A 111 -4.68 -1.25 -2.95
CA THR A 111 -3.52 -2.06 -3.32
C THR A 111 -3.32 -3.21 -2.35
N ILE A 112 -2.50 -4.18 -2.74
CA ILE A 112 -2.06 -5.29 -1.88
C ILE A 112 -0.57 -5.11 -1.56
N ALA A 113 -0.19 -5.18 -0.29
CA ALA A 113 1.20 -5.22 0.12
C ALA A 113 1.73 -6.65 0.17
N ILE A 114 2.96 -6.84 -0.29
CA ILE A 114 3.70 -8.10 -0.14
C ILE A 114 4.98 -7.87 0.66
N GLY A 115 5.22 -8.71 1.67
CA GLY A 115 6.36 -8.60 2.55
C GLY A 115 5.98 -8.34 4.01
N GLY A 116 6.51 -7.25 4.55
CA GLY A 116 6.47 -6.93 5.97
C GLY A 116 7.51 -7.71 6.77
N TRP A 117 7.80 -7.20 7.96
CA TRP A 117 8.84 -7.70 8.85
C TRP A 117 8.88 -9.24 9.01
N ASN A 118 7.74 -9.90 9.22
CA ASN A 118 7.69 -11.33 9.53
C ASN A 118 7.96 -12.26 8.33
N GLU A 119 7.86 -11.78 7.09
CA GLU A 119 8.15 -12.61 5.92
C GLU A 119 9.67 -12.85 5.75
N GLY A 120 10.52 -12.05 6.40
CA GLY A 120 11.98 -12.09 6.27
C GLY A 120 12.47 -11.49 4.94
N SER A 121 13.78 -11.54 4.68
CA SER A 121 14.39 -10.88 3.51
C SER A 121 15.07 -11.86 2.53
N LEU A 122 15.61 -12.99 3.00
CA LEU A 122 16.32 -13.97 2.17
C LEU A 122 15.56 -14.39 0.89
N LYS A 123 14.28 -14.72 1.02
CA LYS A 123 13.44 -15.16 -0.12
C LYS A 123 13.20 -14.05 -1.14
N TYR A 124 13.11 -12.80 -0.70
CA TYR A 124 12.98 -11.64 -1.59
C TYR A 124 14.31 -11.34 -2.29
N SER A 125 15.45 -11.47 -1.59
CA SER A 125 16.77 -11.39 -2.20
C SER A 125 16.93 -12.42 -3.32
N LYS A 126 16.54 -13.67 -3.06
CA LYS A 126 16.53 -14.75 -4.08
C LYS A 126 15.62 -14.44 -5.26
N MET A 127 14.40 -13.95 -5.01
CA MET A 127 13.47 -13.57 -6.07
C MET A 127 14.01 -12.42 -6.94
N ALA A 128 14.62 -11.40 -6.33
CA ALA A 128 15.17 -10.26 -7.05
C ALA A 128 16.46 -10.59 -7.83
N SER A 129 17.21 -11.61 -7.39
CA SER A 129 18.58 -11.90 -7.84
C SER A 129 18.77 -12.20 -9.33
N THR A 130 17.75 -12.70 -10.02
CA THR A 130 17.84 -13.03 -11.45
C THR A 130 16.63 -12.49 -12.20
N ARG A 131 16.84 -12.12 -13.46
CA ARG A 131 15.75 -11.69 -14.35
C ARG A 131 14.63 -12.73 -14.44
N GLU A 132 14.99 -14.01 -14.54
CA GLU A 132 14.01 -15.11 -14.64
C GLU A 132 13.11 -15.18 -13.39
N ASN A 133 13.68 -15.06 -12.18
CA ASN A 133 12.91 -15.09 -10.95
C ASN A 133 11.99 -13.87 -10.83
N ARG A 134 12.49 -12.68 -11.19
CA ARG A 134 11.69 -11.46 -11.25
C ARG A 134 10.55 -11.58 -12.24
N GLU A 135 10.79 -12.12 -13.43
CA GLU A 135 9.76 -12.35 -14.45
C GLU A 135 8.67 -13.29 -13.93
N LYS A 136 9.01 -14.41 -13.28
CA LYS A 136 8.03 -15.32 -12.64
C LYS A 136 7.18 -14.59 -11.61
N PHE A 137 7.82 -13.80 -10.75
CA PHE A 137 7.15 -13.00 -9.74
C PHE A 137 6.20 -11.97 -10.35
N ILE A 138 6.68 -11.17 -11.31
CA ILE A 138 5.89 -10.15 -11.99
C ILE A 138 4.66 -10.77 -12.66
N GLN A 139 4.81 -11.90 -13.35
CA GLN A 139 3.66 -12.59 -13.98
C GLN A 139 2.65 -13.07 -12.94
N SER A 140 3.12 -13.63 -11.82
CA SER A 140 2.23 -14.05 -10.73
C SER A 140 1.45 -12.86 -10.13
N VAL A 141 2.11 -11.71 -9.98
CA VAL A 141 1.49 -10.49 -9.47
C VAL A 141 0.43 -9.97 -10.43
N LEU A 142 0.71 -9.90 -11.74
CA LEU A 142 -0.28 -9.47 -12.73
C LEU A 142 -1.55 -10.32 -12.67
N VAL A 143 -1.40 -11.64 -12.60
CA VAL A 143 -2.54 -12.57 -12.45
C VAL A 143 -3.28 -12.31 -11.15
N PHE A 144 -2.57 -12.13 -10.04
CA PHE A 144 -3.16 -11.88 -8.73
C PHE A 144 -3.96 -10.57 -8.68
N LEU A 145 -3.39 -9.47 -9.20
CA LEU A 145 -4.05 -8.17 -9.27
C LEU A 145 -5.30 -8.24 -10.16
N ASP A 146 -5.20 -8.88 -11.33
CA ASP A 146 -6.34 -9.07 -12.24
C ASP A 146 -7.45 -9.95 -11.61
N GLN A 147 -7.08 -10.98 -10.86
CA GLN A 147 -8.02 -11.90 -10.21
C GLN A 147 -8.84 -11.22 -9.12
N TYR A 148 -8.20 -10.42 -8.26
CA TYR A 148 -8.85 -9.79 -7.11
C TYR A 148 -9.23 -8.32 -7.32
N LYS A 149 -8.92 -7.75 -8.50
CA LYS A 149 -9.26 -6.37 -8.90
C LYS A 149 -8.61 -5.28 -8.03
N PHE A 150 -7.44 -5.58 -7.48
CA PHE A 150 -6.58 -4.57 -6.85
C PHE A 150 -6.13 -3.54 -7.89
N ASP A 151 -5.96 -2.30 -7.45
CA ASP A 151 -5.45 -1.21 -8.28
C ASP A 151 -3.92 -1.22 -8.40
N GLY A 152 -3.23 -2.08 -7.67
CA GLY A 152 -1.77 -2.10 -7.65
C GLY A 152 -1.13 -2.94 -6.55
N LEU A 153 0.20 -2.87 -6.49
CA LEU A 153 1.06 -3.57 -5.55
C LEU A 153 1.83 -2.56 -4.69
N ASP A 154 1.94 -2.84 -3.40
CA ASP A 154 2.88 -2.21 -2.48
C ASP A 154 4.01 -3.20 -2.13
N LEU A 155 5.26 -2.82 -2.40
CA LEU A 155 6.42 -3.63 -2.07
C LEU A 155 6.92 -3.28 -0.67
N ASP A 156 6.79 -4.20 0.27
CA ASP A 156 7.25 -4.04 1.65
C ASP A 156 8.37 -5.05 1.97
N TRP A 157 9.46 -5.00 1.18
CA TRP A 157 10.62 -5.85 1.42
C TRP A 157 11.49 -5.23 2.53
N GLU A 158 11.53 -5.88 3.68
CA GLU A 158 12.26 -5.42 4.86
C GLU A 158 13.50 -6.29 5.20
N TYR A 159 14.72 -5.95 4.77
CA TYR A 159 15.09 -4.92 3.79
C TYR A 159 16.10 -5.50 2.79
N PRO A 160 16.17 -4.99 1.54
CA PRO A 160 17.27 -5.30 0.62
C PRO A 160 18.63 -5.18 1.32
N ALA A 161 19.54 -6.13 1.10
CA ALA A 161 20.88 -6.17 1.70
C ALA A 161 20.93 -6.30 3.24
N ARG A 162 19.79 -6.57 3.90
CA ARG A 162 19.69 -6.82 5.34
C ARG A 162 18.93 -8.12 5.61
N ARG A 163 19.05 -8.65 6.83
CA ARG A 163 18.30 -9.83 7.31
C ARG A 163 18.46 -11.03 6.36
N ASP A 164 19.71 -11.40 6.11
CA ASP A 164 20.13 -12.46 5.18
C ASP A 164 20.02 -12.10 3.67
N GLY A 165 19.73 -10.83 3.37
CA GLY A 165 19.91 -10.26 2.03
C GLY A 165 21.39 -10.07 1.65
N ARG A 166 21.63 -9.73 0.39
CA ARG A 166 22.96 -9.55 -0.20
C ARG A 166 23.20 -8.10 -0.66
N PRO A 167 24.45 -7.61 -0.71
CA PRO A 167 24.72 -6.24 -1.19
C PRO A 167 24.18 -5.96 -2.59
N GLU A 168 24.13 -6.96 -3.47
CA GLU A 168 23.58 -6.86 -4.83
C GLU A 168 22.08 -6.53 -4.85
N ASP A 169 21.37 -6.78 -3.74
CA ASP A 169 19.94 -6.48 -3.60
C ASP A 169 19.64 -5.01 -3.89
N LYS A 170 20.57 -4.09 -3.60
CA LYS A 170 20.40 -2.67 -3.93
C LYS A 170 20.17 -2.44 -5.42
N ALA A 171 20.93 -3.12 -6.28
CA ALA A 171 20.78 -3.02 -7.73
C ALA A 171 19.60 -3.89 -8.21
N ASN A 172 19.45 -5.10 -7.67
CA ASN A 172 18.39 -6.01 -8.04
C ASN A 172 17.00 -5.46 -7.71
N TYR A 173 16.86 -4.71 -6.60
CA TYR A 173 15.61 -4.07 -6.21
C TYR A 173 15.23 -2.97 -7.20
N VAL A 174 16.20 -2.22 -7.76
CA VAL A 174 15.93 -1.27 -8.83
C VAL A 174 15.42 -1.97 -10.09
N GLU A 175 16.06 -3.07 -10.50
CA GLU A 175 15.60 -3.82 -11.68
C GLU A 175 14.21 -4.43 -11.47
N LEU A 176 13.93 -4.98 -10.28
CA LEU A 176 12.60 -5.46 -9.92
C LEU A 176 11.53 -4.37 -10.03
N VAL A 177 11.78 -3.20 -9.42
CA VAL A 177 10.81 -2.10 -9.41
C VAL A 177 10.62 -1.52 -10.81
N LYS A 178 11.69 -1.45 -11.60
CA LYS A 178 11.62 -1.04 -13.01
C LYS A 178 10.77 -2.00 -13.83
N GLU A 179 11.06 -3.30 -13.77
CA GLU A 179 10.36 -4.32 -14.56
C GLU A 179 8.88 -4.43 -14.14
N LEU A 180 8.57 -4.32 -12.85
CA LEU A 180 7.18 -4.19 -12.37
C LEU A 180 6.49 -2.95 -12.94
N SER A 181 7.12 -1.79 -12.89
CA SER A 181 6.56 -0.53 -13.41
C SER A 181 6.27 -0.61 -14.91
N GLU A 182 7.19 -1.19 -15.69
CA GLU A 182 7.01 -1.43 -17.12
C GLU A 182 5.84 -2.38 -17.40
N ALA A 183 5.69 -3.46 -16.64
CA ALA A 183 4.59 -4.40 -16.75
C ALA A 183 3.24 -3.81 -16.30
N PHE A 184 3.25 -2.89 -15.34
CA PHE A 184 2.05 -2.27 -14.77
C PHE A 184 1.48 -1.15 -15.63
N LYS A 185 2.34 -0.43 -16.36
CA LYS A 185 1.96 0.74 -17.15
C LYS A 185 0.83 0.48 -18.16
N PRO A 186 0.81 -0.62 -18.96
CA PRO A 186 -0.30 -0.91 -19.86
C PRO A 186 -1.62 -1.24 -19.16
N LYS A 187 -1.56 -1.69 -17.90
CA LYS A 187 -2.71 -2.05 -17.07
C LYS A 187 -3.22 -0.87 -16.23
N GLY A 188 -2.44 0.20 -16.11
CA GLY A 188 -2.75 1.33 -15.25
C GLY A 188 -2.62 1.03 -13.75
N TYR A 189 -1.85 -0.01 -13.39
CA TYR A 189 -1.65 -0.36 -11.98
C TYR A 189 -0.71 0.61 -11.26
N ILE A 190 -1.01 0.82 -9.99
CA ILE A 190 -0.20 1.58 -9.04
C ILE A 190 0.93 0.66 -8.54
N LEU A 191 2.13 1.23 -8.44
CA LEU A 191 3.26 0.57 -7.78
C LEU A 191 3.78 1.49 -6.68
N THR A 192 3.73 1.03 -5.44
CA THR A 192 4.28 1.72 -4.27
C THR A 192 5.30 0.84 -3.56
N ALA A 193 6.06 1.42 -2.65
CA ALA A 193 6.96 0.67 -1.79
C ALA A 193 7.05 1.31 -0.40
N ALA A 194 7.05 0.47 0.62
CA ALA A 194 7.42 0.83 1.99
C ALA A 194 8.93 0.70 2.16
N LEU A 195 9.60 1.80 2.50
CA LEU A 195 11.06 1.85 2.61
C LEU A 195 11.47 2.23 4.03
N GLY A 196 12.43 1.50 4.58
CA GLY A 196 12.99 1.77 5.91
C GLY A 196 13.67 3.14 5.97
N ALA A 197 13.39 3.92 7.01
CA ALA A 197 13.88 5.29 7.15
C ALA A 197 15.21 5.41 7.91
N GLY A 198 15.77 4.32 8.42
CA GLY A 198 17.09 4.33 9.04
C GLY A 198 18.19 4.62 8.01
N LYS A 199 19.09 5.57 8.31
CA LYS A 199 20.15 5.99 7.37
C LYS A 199 20.98 4.82 6.83
N ASP A 200 21.43 3.95 7.71
CA ASP A 200 22.24 2.78 7.33
C ASP A 200 21.47 1.77 6.47
N THR A 201 20.15 1.66 6.68
CA THR A 201 19.28 0.85 5.82
C THR A 201 19.15 1.51 4.46
N MET A 202 18.85 2.81 4.39
CA MET A 202 18.70 3.50 3.11
C MET A 202 19.96 3.45 2.26
N ASP A 203 21.12 3.71 2.86
CA ASP A 203 22.40 3.73 2.15
C ASP A 203 22.75 2.35 1.59
N ALA A 204 22.44 1.28 2.32
CA ALA A 204 22.71 -0.09 1.89
C ALA A 204 21.66 -0.64 0.91
N ALA A 205 20.38 -0.32 1.11
CA ALA A 205 19.27 -1.01 0.45
C ALA A 205 18.76 -0.30 -0.82
N TYR A 206 18.89 1.02 -0.91
CA TYR A 206 18.10 1.80 -1.88
C TYR A 206 18.94 2.72 -2.78
N ASP A 207 18.71 2.64 -4.09
CA ASP A 207 19.03 3.72 -5.04
C ASP A 207 17.76 4.56 -5.26
N LEU A 208 17.48 5.46 -4.31
CA LEU A 208 16.25 6.26 -4.27
C LEU A 208 16.06 7.12 -5.53
N ALA A 209 17.15 7.55 -6.16
CA ALA A 209 17.12 8.33 -7.40
C ALA A 209 16.62 7.52 -8.59
N LYS A 210 16.90 6.21 -8.63
CA LYS A 210 16.34 5.29 -9.64
C LYS A 210 14.94 4.80 -9.25
N LEU A 211 14.73 4.39 -8.00
CA LEU A 211 13.43 3.87 -7.53
C LEU A 211 12.30 4.87 -7.72
N SER A 212 12.52 6.14 -7.39
CA SER A 212 11.52 7.22 -7.54
C SER A 212 11.06 7.51 -8.96
N ARG A 213 11.72 6.96 -9.98
CA ARG A 213 11.30 7.06 -11.39
C ARG A 213 10.20 6.08 -11.75
N TYR A 214 10.11 4.98 -11.01
CA TYR A 214 9.26 3.84 -11.32
C TYR A 214 8.12 3.67 -10.30
N LEU A 215 8.31 4.17 -9.07
CA LEU A 215 7.29 4.17 -8.02
C LEU A 215 6.34 5.36 -8.14
N THR A 216 5.05 5.09 -7.91
CA THR A 216 3.98 6.09 -7.88
C THR A 216 4.04 6.91 -6.59
N LEU A 217 4.21 6.22 -5.46
CA LEU A 217 4.43 6.77 -4.13
C LEU A 217 5.50 5.94 -3.42
N ILE A 218 6.23 6.60 -2.52
CA ILE A 218 7.15 5.95 -1.59
C ILE A 218 6.58 6.18 -0.19
N HIS A 219 6.30 5.10 0.52
CA HIS A 219 5.88 5.13 1.92
C HIS A 219 7.13 5.01 2.79
N MET A 220 7.69 6.14 3.20
CA MET A 220 8.83 6.11 4.11
C MET A 220 8.37 5.74 5.51
N MET A 221 8.93 4.68 6.06
CA MET A 221 8.62 4.18 7.40
C MET A 221 9.39 5.00 8.43
N CYS A 222 9.00 6.26 8.61
CA CYS A 222 9.62 7.19 9.56
C CYS A 222 9.11 6.97 10.99
N TYR A 223 9.22 5.73 11.46
CA TYR A 223 8.89 5.23 12.79
C TYR A 223 9.83 4.07 13.10
N ASP A 224 9.73 3.53 14.32
CA ASP A 224 10.61 2.48 14.82
C ASP A 224 12.09 2.87 14.75
N TYR A 225 12.37 4.16 14.96
CA TYR A 225 13.75 4.66 15.09
C TYR A 225 14.40 4.19 16.38
N HIS A 226 13.58 4.09 17.44
CA HIS A 226 13.98 3.62 18.76
C HIS A 226 12.96 2.61 19.28
N GLY A 227 13.45 1.56 19.93
CA GLY A 227 12.62 0.48 20.45
C GLY A 227 13.33 -0.34 21.51
N THR A 228 12.79 -1.51 21.85
CA THR A 228 13.33 -2.36 22.93
C THR A 228 14.74 -2.92 22.65
N TRP A 229 15.22 -2.79 21.42
CA TRP A 229 16.58 -3.16 21.02
C TRP A 229 17.62 -2.09 21.38
N ASP A 230 17.18 -0.85 21.64
CA ASP A 230 18.05 0.20 22.14
C ASP A 230 18.21 -0.01 23.65
N GLY A 231 19.45 -0.11 24.13
CA GLY A 231 19.74 -0.22 25.57
C GLY A 231 19.31 1.00 26.39
N THR A 232 18.64 1.98 25.79
CA THR A 232 18.18 3.24 26.36
C THR A 232 16.83 3.62 25.76
N VAL A 233 15.99 4.32 26.53
CA VAL A 233 14.69 4.80 26.07
C VAL A 233 14.85 5.92 25.03
N GLY A 234 14.13 5.81 23.91
CA GLY A 234 14.04 6.83 22.86
C GLY A 234 12.62 6.95 22.31
N ALA A 235 12.34 8.03 21.58
CA ALA A 235 11.05 8.23 20.94
C ALA A 235 10.91 7.36 19.68
N ASN A 236 9.76 6.72 19.45
CA ASN A 236 9.59 5.83 18.29
C ASN A 236 9.68 6.57 16.94
N ALA A 237 9.08 7.75 16.86
CA ALA A 237 8.96 8.56 15.64
C ALA A 237 9.15 10.06 15.94
N PRO A 238 10.36 10.48 16.36
CA PRO A 238 10.61 11.89 16.68
C PRO A 238 10.49 12.74 15.40
N LEU A 239 9.78 13.87 15.48
CA LEU A 239 9.70 14.80 14.37
C LEU A 239 11.06 15.42 14.05
N LYS A 240 11.83 15.74 15.11
CA LYS A 240 13.18 16.31 15.05
C LYS A 240 14.08 15.58 16.03
N GLY A 241 15.37 15.50 15.72
CA GLY A 241 16.37 14.96 16.62
C GLY A 241 16.59 15.84 17.85
N ILE A 242 17.19 15.26 18.89
CA ILE A 242 17.51 15.98 20.14
C ILE A 242 18.61 17.04 19.90
N ASN A 243 19.46 16.82 18.91
CA ASN A 243 20.47 17.74 18.42
C ASN A 243 20.74 17.49 16.92
N ASP A 244 21.60 18.31 16.30
CA ASP A 244 21.87 18.23 14.85
C ASP A 244 22.57 16.93 14.40
N ALA A 245 23.20 16.19 15.32
CA ALA A 245 23.83 14.90 15.01
C ALA A 245 22.83 13.73 15.02
N ASP A 246 21.66 13.92 15.65
CA ASP A 246 20.60 12.92 15.71
C ASP A 246 19.77 12.95 14.42
N VAL A 247 20.14 12.08 13.48
CA VAL A 247 19.51 11.99 12.16
C VAL A 247 18.36 10.96 12.10
N LEU A 248 18.05 10.27 13.19
CA LEU A 248 16.98 9.26 13.27
C LEU A 248 15.63 9.93 13.58
N ASN A 249 15.21 10.83 12.72
CA ASN A 249 13.98 11.60 12.87
C ASN A 249 13.32 11.90 11.53
N VAL A 250 12.02 12.24 11.56
CA VAL A 250 11.21 12.46 10.36
C VAL A 250 11.78 13.58 9.48
N VAL A 251 12.17 14.72 10.06
CA VAL A 251 12.66 15.88 9.30
C VAL A 251 13.95 15.56 8.55
N SER A 252 14.91 14.88 9.18
CA SER A 252 16.19 14.52 8.55
C SER A 252 16.01 13.61 7.33
N ILE A 253 15.08 12.65 7.41
CA ILE A 253 14.78 11.75 6.30
C ILE A 253 14.05 12.48 5.16
N VAL A 254 13.08 13.33 5.50
CA VAL A 254 12.38 14.16 4.50
C VAL A 254 13.36 15.09 3.77
N LEU A 255 14.28 15.74 4.49
CA LEU A 255 15.29 16.60 3.87
C LEU A 255 16.20 15.83 2.93
N SER A 256 16.61 14.62 3.32
CA SER A 256 17.44 13.74 2.49
C SER A 256 16.73 13.39 1.18
N LEU A 257 15.43 13.09 1.21
CA LEU A 257 14.62 12.82 0.02
C LEU A 257 14.43 14.05 -0.87
N ILE A 258 14.24 15.23 -0.28
CA ILE A 258 14.16 16.49 -1.02
C ILE A 258 15.49 16.75 -1.75
N ILE A 259 16.63 16.58 -1.08
CA ILE A 259 17.96 16.76 -1.70
C ILE A 259 18.14 15.82 -2.88
N ILE A 260 17.80 14.54 -2.73
CA ILE A 260 17.84 13.54 -3.82
C ILE A 260 16.91 13.95 -4.98
N SER A 261 15.75 14.54 -4.69
CA SER A 261 14.83 15.03 -5.72
C SER A 261 15.33 16.31 -6.40
N LEU A 262 16.06 17.19 -5.71
CA LEU A 262 16.56 18.44 -6.26
C LEU A 262 17.79 18.21 -7.14
N THR A 263 18.68 17.30 -6.76
CA THR A 263 19.83 16.90 -7.59
C THR A 263 19.38 16.31 -8.92
N ARG A 264 18.21 15.65 -8.97
CA ARG A 264 17.55 15.20 -10.22
C ARG A 264 17.17 16.37 -11.15
N SER A 265 16.67 17.49 -10.62
CA SER A 265 16.20 18.62 -11.44
C SER A 265 17.33 19.32 -12.19
N GLN A 266 18.58 19.19 -11.72
CA GLN A 266 19.76 19.79 -12.37
C GLN A 266 20.29 18.94 -13.54
N HIS A 267 19.85 17.68 -13.67
CA HIS A 267 20.40 16.73 -14.65
C HIS A 267 19.41 16.22 -15.70
N ASN A 268 18.12 16.60 -15.68
CA ASN A 268 17.12 16.14 -16.65
C ASN A 268 16.11 17.23 -17.08
N THR A 269 15.78 17.23 -18.38
CA THR A 269 14.71 18.01 -19.02
C THR A 269 13.31 17.56 -18.54
N PRO A 270 12.28 18.43 -18.62
CA PRO A 270 11.05 18.29 -17.85
C PRO A 270 10.08 17.29 -18.46
N THR A 271 10.13 16.02 -18.06
CA THR A 271 8.99 15.10 -18.21
C THR A 271 8.80 14.25 -16.95
N SER A 272 7.59 14.30 -16.39
CA SER A 272 7.07 13.57 -15.21
C SER A 272 7.53 14.05 -13.82
N ARG A 273 6.64 14.76 -13.11
CA ARG A 273 6.74 15.07 -11.67
C ARG A 273 6.23 13.87 -10.85
N SER A 274 7.13 13.11 -10.23
CA SER A 274 6.78 12.25 -9.09
C SER A 274 6.45 13.16 -7.90
N ARG A 275 5.27 13.02 -7.28
CA ARG A 275 4.91 13.76 -6.07
C ARG A 275 5.26 12.90 -4.85
N TYR A 276 6.25 13.34 -4.07
CA TYR A 276 6.46 12.83 -2.72
C TYR A 276 5.31 13.34 -1.86
N PHE A 277 4.58 12.44 -1.21
CA PHE A 277 3.49 12.81 -0.33
C PHE A 277 3.90 12.62 1.13
N ILE A 278 3.66 13.64 1.95
CA ILE A 278 4.01 13.69 3.38
C ILE A 278 2.71 13.86 4.16
N GLY A 279 2.35 12.86 4.96
CA GLY A 279 1.30 12.97 5.98
C GLY A 279 1.76 13.94 7.08
N ARG A 280 0.98 14.98 7.33
CA ARG A 280 1.19 15.93 8.41
C ARG A 280 0.36 15.43 9.59
N ILE A 281 1.02 14.95 10.65
CA ILE A 281 0.35 14.65 11.91
C ILE A 281 0.12 15.99 12.62
N THR A 282 -1.15 16.36 12.79
CA THR A 282 -1.59 17.25 13.88
C THR A 282 -1.91 16.39 15.08
#